data_AF-A0A378QK60-F1
#
_entry.id   AF-A0A378QK60-F1
#
_cell.length_a   1.000
_cell.length_b   1.000
_cell.length_c   1.000
_cell.angle_alpha   90.00
_cell.angle_beta   90.00
_cell.angle_gamma   90.00
#
_symmetry.space_group_name_H-M   'P 1'
#
loop_
_entity.id
_entity.type
_entity.pdbx_description
1 polymer ?
#
loop_
_entity_poly.entity_id
_entity_poly.type
_entity_poly.pdbx_seq_one_letter_code
_entity_poly.pdbx_strand_id
1 'polypeptide(L)'
;MKYTFLFIAMLALSACDKSATEHNFAPATGQSPDEPSTQLSAEQPSEPTTPENPHDLQALASELSTSDPSALPDVQPLTTADGKIALDKTHILTDTPKADTATYDYLITLDSMAVKNYAKAYDITDKQAQHSMVIAMASPEVLSKILDQLRDGRYIAHQLTDGADMTLVITTTPDVVADKFDYVFADEFGRGLVLPVIIQPKE
;
A
#
# COMPACT_ATOMS: atom_id res chain seq x y z
N MET A 1 47.56 42.26 -11.02
CA MET A 1 46.34 42.59 -11.78
C MET A 1 45.24 41.68 -11.24
N LYS A 2 44.41 42.07 -10.25
CA LYS A 2 43.35 43.09 -10.26
C LYS A 2 42.47 42.95 -11.51
N TYR A 3 41.32 42.29 -11.41
CA TYR A 3 40.01 42.83 -11.76
C TYR A 3 38.89 41.98 -11.14
N THR A 4 38.25 42.60 -10.15
CA THR A 4 36.91 42.39 -9.62
C THR A 4 35.87 42.47 -10.73
N PHE A 5 34.89 41.56 -10.77
CA PHE A 5 33.53 41.93 -11.16
C PHE A 5 32.50 41.10 -10.37
N LEU A 6 31.91 41.82 -9.43
CA LEU A 6 30.68 41.54 -8.69
C LEU A 6 29.51 41.69 -9.67
N PHE A 7 28.65 40.67 -9.79
CA PHE A 7 27.29 40.85 -10.27
C PHE A 7 26.33 40.09 -9.36
N ILE A 8 25.73 40.86 -8.46
CA ILE A 8 24.56 40.51 -7.68
C ILE A 8 23.35 40.68 -8.62
N ALA A 9 22.61 39.60 -8.85
CA ALA A 9 21.28 39.67 -9.44
C ALA A 9 20.31 38.91 -8.55
N MET A 10 19.65 39.69 -7.70
CA MET A 10 18.55 39.33 -6.82
C MET A 10 17.32 39.05 -7.71
N LEU A 11 16.86 37.79 -7.76
CA LEU A 11 15.58 37.44 -8.38
C LEU A 11 14.56 37.19 -7.27
N ALA A 12 13.51 37.99 -7.33
CA ALA A 12 12.45 38.11 -6.36
C ALA A 12 11.63 36.82 -6.23
N LEU A 13 11.29 36.47 -4.98
CA LEU A 13 10.22 35.54 -4.66
C LEU A 13 8.90 36.14 -5.13
N SER A 14 8.26 35.51 -6.12
CA SER A 14 6.83 35.68 -6.36
C SER A 14 6.08 34.80 -5.37
N ALA A 15 5.42 35.44 -4.40
CA ALA A 15 4.42 34.84 -3.55
C ALA A 15 3.24 34.36 -4.41
N CYS A 16 2.93 33.06 -4.37
CA CYS A 16 1.66 32.55 -4.86
C CYS A 16 0.59 32.73 -3.79
N ASP A 17 -0.52 33.26 -4.27
CA ASP A 17 -1.66 33.79 -3.58
C ASP A 17 -2.42 32.73 -2.77
N LYS A 18 -2.85 33.11 -1.56
CA LYS A 18 -3.84 32.38 -0.77
C LYS A 18 -5.20 32.87 -1.21
N SER A 19 -5.90 32.10 -2.04
CA SER A 19 -7.35 32.14 -2.05
C SER A 19 -7.89 30.72 -2.17
N ALA A 20 -8.31 30.20 -1.02
CA ALA A 20 -9.16 29.05 -0.92
C ALA A 20 -10.56 29.42 -1.45
N THR A 21 -11.15 28.55 -2.25
CA THR A 21 -12.61 28.44 -2.30
C THR A 21 -12.96 26.97 -2.47
N GLU A 22 -12.99 26.27 -1.34
CA GLU A 22 -13.74 25.04 -1.18
C GLU A 22 -15.23 25.40 -1.24
N HIS A 23 -15.93 24.98 -2.27
CA HIS A 23 -17.38 24.91 -2.26
C HIS A 23 -17.82 23.74 -3.12
N ASN A 24 -17.88 22.55 -2.54
CA ASN A 24 -18.75 21.47 -3.02
C ASN A 24 -18.97 20.43 -1.92
N PHE A 25 -19.45 20.89 -0.76
CA PHE A 25 -20.27 20.05 0.11
C PHE A 25 -21.32 20.92 0.77
N ALA A 26 -22.57 20.79 0.31
CA ALA A 26 -23.74 21.03 1.15
C ALA A 26 -24.84 20.01 0.79
N PRO A 27 -25.57 19.50 1.79
CA PRO A 27 -26.48 18.38 1.66
C PRO A 27 -27.88 18.80 1.21
N ALA A 28 -28.65 17.81 0.78
CA ALA A 28 -30.06 17.95 0.41
C ALA A 28 -30.91 18.49 1.57
N THR A 29 -31.69 19.54 1.29
CA THR A 29 -32.91 19.91 2.00
C THR A 29 -33.92 20.37 0.98
N GLY A 30 -35.03 19.65 0.88
CA GLY A 30 -36.09 19.92 -0.09
C GLY A 30 -36.96 21.10 0.30
N GLN A 31 -37.72 21.60 -0.68
CA GLN A 31 -39.10 22.02 -0.51
C GLN A 31 -39.78 22.19 -1.88
N SER A 32 -41.03 21.74 -1.96
CA SER A 32 -41.95 21.79 -3.11
C SER A 32 -42.30 23.24 -3.52
N PRO A 33 -42.94 23.44 -4.69
CA PRO A 33 -44.40 23.61 -4.66
C PRO A 33 -45.19 22.98 -5.83
N ASP A 34 -46.40 22.47 -5.49
CA ASP A 34 -47.73 22.61 -6.14
C ASP A 34 -47.80 22.70 -7.69
N GLU A 35 -48.65 22.00 -8.44
CA GLU A 35 -50.03 21.52 -8.24
C GLU A 35 -50.45 20.59 -9.43
N PRO A 36 -51.71 20.14 -9.64
CA PRO A 36 -52.06 18.71 -9.71
C PRO A 36 -52.61 18.25 -11.08
N SER A 37 -52.80 16.93 -11.28
CA SER A 37 -53.99 16.36 -11.94
C SER A 37 -54.00 14.82 -11.98
N THR A 38 -54.98 14.28 -11.26
CA THR A 38 -55.89 13.18 -11.67
C THR A 38 -55.43 11.72 -11.55
N GLN A 39 -56.13 11.05 -10.62
CA GLN A 39 -56.22 9.62 -10.32
C GLN A 39 -56.80 8.80 -11.49
N LEU A 40 -56.43 7.51 -11.64
CA LEU A 40 -57.29 6.35 -11.30
C LEU A 40 -56.61 4.98 -11.57
N SER A 41 -56.86 4.05 -10.64
CA SER A 41 -56.58 2.60 -10.52
C SER A 41 -56.27 1.75 -11.76
N ALA A 42 -55.37 0.76 -11.59
CA ALA A 42 -55.73 -0.68 -11.51
C ALA A 42 -54.51 -1.60 -11.29
N GLU A 43 -54.77 -2.70 -10.58
CA GLU A 43 -54.05 -3.97 -10.40
C GLU A 43 -52.50 -4.05 -10.33
N GLN A 44 -52.05 -4.62 -9.21
CA GLN A 44 -50.80 -5.37 -9.06
C GLN A 44 -50.88 -6.72 -9.80
N PRO A 45 -49.85 -7.10 -10.57
CA PRO A 45 -49.43 -8.49 -10.64
C PRO A 45 -48.01 -8.68 -10.10
N SER A 46 -47.86 -9.81 -9.44
CA SER A 46 -46.71 -10.35 -8.73
C SER A 46 -45.38 -10.30 -9.49
N GLU A 47 -44.29 -10.28 -8.72
CA GLU A 47 -42.88 -10.41 -9.13
C GLU A 47 -42.63 -11.39 -10.29
N PRO A 48 -41.59 -11.09 -11.08
CA PRO A 48 -40.53 -12.06 -11.23
C PRO A 48 -39.19 -11.47 -10.79
N THR A 49 -38.56 -12.16 -9.83
CA THR A 49 -37.13 -12.24 -9.53
C THR A 49 -36.24 -11.19 -10.21
N THR A 50 -35.88 -10.16 -9.44
CA THR A 50 -34.85 -9.19 -9.79
C THR A 50 -33.52 -9.90 -10.07
N PRO A 51 -32.81 -9.58 -11.17
CA PRO A 51 -31.45 -10.04 -11.40
C PRO A 51 -30.52 -9.41 -10.35
N GLU A 52 -29.51 -10.14 -9.88
CA GLU A 52 -28.43 -9.61 -9.03
C GLU A 52 -28.01 -8.24 -9.55
N ASN A 53 -28.35 -7.19 -8.79
CA ASN A 53 -27.90 -5.86 -9.09
C ASN A 53 -26.47 -5.76 -8.51
N PRO A 54 -25.42 -5.62 -9.34
CA PRO A 54 -24.04 -5.55 -8.88
C PRO A 54 -23.73 -4.28 -8.05
N HIS A 55 -24.74 -3.45 -7.79
CA HIS A 55 -24.70 -2.27 -6.94
C HIS A 55 -25.51 -2.41 -5.65
N ASP A 56 -25.93 -3.63 -5.28
CA ASP A 56 -26.60 -3.86 -4.01
C ASP A 56 -25.60 -3.72 -2.85
N LEU A 57 -25.61 -2.53 -2.25
CA LEU A 57 -24.81 -2.20 -1.07
C LEU A 57 -25.19 -3.07 0.14
N GLN A 58 -26.42 -3.61 0.21
CA GLN A 58 -26.81 -4.53 1.27
C GLN A 58 -26.20 -5.93 1.08
N ALA A 59 -26.07 -6.40 -0.17
CA ALA A 59 -25.37 -7.65 -0.47
C ALA A 59 -23.89 -7.54 -0.10
N LEU A 60 -23.23 -6.43 -0.47
CA LEU A 60 -21.85 -6.15 -0.09
C LEU A 60 -21.67 -6.01 1.43
N ALA A 61 -22.60 -5.36 2.13
CA ALA A 61 -22.55 -5.23 3.58
C ALA A 61 -22.74 -6.59 4.30
N SER A 62 -23.55 -7.48 3.73
CA SER A 62 -23.78 -8.82 4.27
C SER A 62 -22.56 -9.72 4.09
N GLU A 63 -21.90 -9.68 2.93
CA GLU A 63 -20.62 -10.36 2.67
C GLU A 63 -19.53 -9.92 3.67
N LEU A 64 -19.39 -8.60 3.88
CA LEU A 64 -18.43 -8.03 4.84
C LEU A 64 -18.76 -8.39 6.29
N SER A 65 -20.04 -8.58 6.63
CA SER A 65 -20.47 -8.92 8.00
C SER A 65 -20.30 -10.41 8.35
N THR A 66 -20.11 -11.27 7.35
CA THR A 66 -19.82 -12.71 7.57
C THR A 66 -18.35 -13.01 7.79
N SER A 67 -17.48 -12.01 7.60
CA SER A 67 -16.07 -12.08 7.95
C SER A 67 -15.93 -11.91 9.46
N ASP A 68 -15.96 -13.01 10.20
CA ASP A 68 -15.76 -13.02 11.65
C ASP A 68 -14.40 -12.36 11.99
N PRO A 69 -14.34 -11.20 12.67
CA PRO A 69 -13.06 -10.57 13.01
C PRO A 69 -12.30 -11.33 14.12
N SER A 70 -12.92 -12.37 14.68
CA SER A 70 -12.42 -13.09 15.85
C SER A 70 -11.61 -14.33 15.48
N ALA A 71 -10.34 -14.09 15.15
CA ALA A 71 -9.16 -14.76 15.68
C ALA A 71 -8.01 -14.50 14.71
N LEU A 72 -7.49 -13.27 14.71
CA LEU A 72 -6.12 -13.09 14.21
C LEU A 72 -5.25 -14.04 15.04
N PRO A 73 -4.44 -14.91 14.40
CA PRO A 73 -3.53 -15.78 15.14
C PRO A 73 -2.68 -14.89 16.05
N ASP A 74 -2.63 -15.24 17.34
CA ASP A 74 -1.81 -14.54 18.32
C ASP A 74 -0.34 -14.92 18.09
N VAL A 75 0.25 -14.34 17.04
CA VAL A 75 1.65 -14.54 16.67
C VAL A 75 2.49 -13.63 17.55
N GLN A 76 2.91 -14.15 18.70
CA GLN A 76 3.73 -13.41 19.65
C GLN A 76 5.20 -13.40 19.20
N PRO A 77 5.91 -12.26 19.34
CA PRO A 77 7.34 -12.22 19.11
C PRO A 77 8.10 -12.95 20.23
N LEU A 78 9.39 -13.22 19.99
CA LEU A 78 10.26 -13.86 20.96
C LEU A 78 10.80 -12.83 21.96
N THR A 79 10.95 -13.23 23.23
CA THR A 79 11.70 -12.44 24.23
C THR A 79 13.12 -12.98 24.34
N THR A 80 14.12 -12.13 24.16
CA THR A 80 15.53 -12.49 24.28
C THR A 80 15.99 -12.54 25.74
N ALA A 81 17.20 -13.07 25.99
CA ALA A 81 17.75 -13.21 27.34
C ALA A 81 17.93 -11.87 28.08
N ASP A 82 18.13 -10.77 27.34
CA ASP A 82 18.23 -9.40 27.86
C ASP A 82 16.87 -8.68 27.93
N GLY A 83 15.76 -9.38 27.67
CA GLY A 83 14.40 -8.86 27.77
C GLY A 83 13.94 -8.02 26.58
N LYS A 84 14.71 -7.99 25.48
CA LYS A 84 14.30 -7.37 24.22
C LYS A 84 13.35 -8.28 23.44
N ILE A 85 12.69 -7.69 22.46
CA ILE A 85 11.74 -8.37 21.58
C ILE A 85 12.41 -8.66 20.24
N ALA A 86 12.39 -9.92 19.81
CA ALA A 86 12.89 -10.36 18.51
C ALA A 86 11.75 -10.94 17.67
N LEU A 87 11.80 -10.72 16.36
CA LEU A 87 10.83 -11.35 15.46
C LEU A 87 11.03 -12.87 15.43
N ASP A 88 9.93 -13.61 15.55
CA ASP A 88 9.90 -15.03 15.27
C ASP A 88 9.85 -15.26 13.76
N LYS A 89 11.00 -15.60 13.18
CA LYS A 89 11.15 -15.86 11.74
C LYS A 89 10.35 -17.07 11.27
N THR A 90 9.96 -18.00 12.15
CA THR A 90 9.17 -19.18 11.77
C THR A 90 7.75 -18.83 11.32
N HIS A 91 7.24 -17.68 11.78
CA HIS A 91 5.94 -17.13 11.36
C HIS A 91 6.04 -16.11 10.22
N ILE A 92 7.26 -15.76 9.81
CA ILE A 92 7.51 -14.80 8.73
C ILE A 92 7.94 -15.54 7.48
N LEU A 93 9.06 -16.25 7.55
CA LEU A 93 9.71 -16.87 6.38
C LEU A 93 8.84 -17.94 5.73
N THR A 94 9.08 -18.16 4.45
CA THR A 94 8.35 -19.12 3.62
C THR A 94 9.27 -20.24 3.17
N ASP A 95 8.69 -21.40 2.86
CA ASP A 95 9.42 -22.51 2.23
C ASP A 95 9.46 -22.38 0.69
N THR A 96 9.00 -21.25 0.14
CA THR A 96 8.96 -21.03 -1.31
C THR A 96 10.39 -20.98 -1.86
N PRO A 97 10.70 -21.74 -2.93
CA PRO A 97 12.00 -21.67 -3.55
C PRO A 97 12.22 -20.31 -4.23
N LYS A 98 13.45 -19.79 -4.14
CA LYS A 98 13.85 -18.59 -4.87
C LYS A 98 13.74 -18.83 -6.37
N ALA A 99 13.09 -17.92 -7.09
CA ALA A 99 12.98 -17.97 -8.54
C ALA A 99 14.25 -17.43 -9.22
N ASP A 100 14.50 -17.88 -10.45
CA ASP A 100 15.54 -17.29 -11.30
C ASP A 100 14.99 -16.02 -11.97
N THR A 101 15.52 -14.86 -11.58
CA THR A 101 15.09 -13.57 -12.10
C THR A 101 15.41 -13.37 -13.58
N ALA A 102 16.35 -14.15 -14.15
CA ALA A 102 16.67 -14.09 -15.57
C ALA A 102 15.58 -14.70 -16.46
N THR A 103 14.82 -15.66 -15.92
CA THR A 103 13.74 -16.37 -16.64
C THR A 103 12.36 -16.16 -16.01
N TYR A 104 12.23 -15.25 -15.05
CA TYR A 104 10.98 -15.00 -14.34
C TYR A 104 9.92 -14.40 -15.26
N ASP A 105 8.69 -14.91 -15.16
CA ASP A 105 7.54 -14.41 -15.93
C ASP A 105 6.81 -13.33 -15.13
N TYR A 106 7.12 -12.06 -15.44
CA TYR A 106 6.52 -10.92 -14.76
C TYR A 106 5.14 -10.60 -15.30
N LEU A 107 4.16 -10.42 -14.41
CA LEU A 107 2.78 -10.05 -14.75
C LEU A 107 2.64 -8.64 -15.35
N ILE A 108 3.62 -7.77 -15.12
CA ILE A 108 3.68 -6.42 -15.70
C ILE A 108 4.46 -6.48 -17.00
N THR A 109 3.94 -5.97 -18.12
CA THR A 109 4.67 -6.00 -19.39
C THR A 109 5.88 -5.05 -19.37
N LEU A 110 7.01 -5.55 -19.87
CA LEU A 110 8.29 -4.81 -19.91
C LEU A 110 8.20 -3.51 -20.71
N ASP A 111 7.40 -3.49 -21.78
CA ASP A 111 7.26 -2.36 -22.69
C ASP A 111 6.22 -1.32 -22.24
N SER A 112 5.56 -1.56 -21.10
CA SER A 112 4.54 -0.66 -20.56
C SER A 112 5.10 0.73 -20.25
N MET A 113 4.24 1.74 -20.34
CA MET A 113 4.60 3.11 -19.98
C MET A 113 4.99 3.24 -18.50
N ALA A 114 4.41 2.43 -17.62
CA ALA A 114 4.73 2.44 -16.20
C ALA A 114 6.18 1.99 -15.95
N VAL A 115 6.60 0.88 -16.57
CA VAL A 115 7.98 0.38 -16.48
C VAL A 115 8.97 1.40 -17.03
N LYS A 116 8.70 1.97 -18.22
CA LYS A 116 9.57 2.99 -18.84
C LYS A 116 9.69 4.25 -17.98
N ASN A 117 8.60 4.70 -17.38
CA ASN A 117 8.60 5.88 -16.52
C ASN A 117 9.38 5.63 -15.23
N TYR A 118 9.21 4.46 -14.61
CA TYR A 118 9.97 4.08 -13.42
C TYR A 118 11.47 3.95 -13.73
N ALA A 119 11.81 3.23 -14.81
CA ALA A 119 13.18 3.09 -15.29
C ALA A 119 13.87 4.44 -15.46
N LYS A 120 13.18 5.37 -16.14
CA LYS A 120 13.67 6.74 -16.35
C LYS A 120 13.80 7.53 -15.05
N ALA A 121 12.86 7.40 -14.12
CA ALA A 121 12.86 8.16 -12.87
C ALA A 121 14.05 7.80 -11.97
N TYR A 122 14.47 6.53 -11.99
CA TYR A 122 15.52 6.01 -11.12
C TYR A 122 16.84 5.67 -11.85
N ASP A 123 16.94 5.98 -13.14
CA ASP A 123 18.11 5.69 -13.99
C ASP A 123 18.53 4.21 -13.95
N ILE A 124 17.55 3.31 -14.10
CA ILE A 124 17.74 1.86 -14.13
C ILE A 124 17.21 1.26 -15.44
N THR A 125 17.53 -0.01 -15.71
CA THR A 125 17.01 -0.69 -16.89
C THR A 125 15.51 -0.99 -16.79
N ASP A 126 14.82 -1.10 -17.92
CA ASP A 126 13.41 -1.50 -17.96
C ASP A 126 13.16 -2.84 -17.23
N LYS A 127 14.11 -3.80 -17.33
CA LYS A 127 14.00 -5.08 -16.61
C LYS A 127 14.11 -4.91 -15.10
N GLN A 128 15.03 -4.07 -14.62
CA GLN A 128 15.12 -3.76 -13.19
C GLN A 128 13.87 -3.04 -12.71
N ALA A 129 13.34 -2.08 -13.47
CA ALA A 129 12.11 -1.40 -13.15
C ALA A 129 10.91 -2.35 -13.08
N GLN A 130 10.75 -3.24 -14.07
CA GLN A 130 9.72 -4.28 -14.07
C GLN A 130 9.80 -5.15 -12.82
N HIS A 131 11.00 -5.59 -12.46
CA HIS A 131 11.25 -6.36 -11.24
C HIS A 131 10.85 -5.57 -9.98
N SER A 132 11.38 -4.36 -9.80
CA SER A 132 11.10 -3.51 -8.64
C SER A 132 9.62 -3.21 -8.48
N MET A 133 8.90 -2.95 -9.57
CA MET A 133 7.46 -2.74 -9.50
C MET A 133 6.71 -3.96 -8.97
N VAL A 134 7.10 -5.17 -9.38
CA VAL A 134 6.48 -6.40 -8.86
C VAL A 134 6.83 -6.62 -7.38
N ILE A 135 8.09 -6.40 -6.99
CA ILE A 135 8.52 -6.43 -5.58
C ILE A 135 7.70 -5.44 -4.74
N ALA A 136 7.48 -4.22 -5.24
CA ALA A 136 6.74 -3.19 -4.53
C ALA A 136 5.29 -3.59 -4.27
N MET A 137 4.64 -4.14 -5.29
CA MET A 137 3.26 -4.60 -5.19
C MET A 137 3.11 -5.85 -4.32
N ALA A 138 4.12 -6.73 -4.27
CA ALA A 138 4.13 -7.92 -3.41
C ALA A 138 4.53 -7.62 -1.94
N SER A 139 5.23 -6.51 -1.69
CA SER A 139 5.76 -6.15 -0.35
C SER A 139 4.77 -6.17 0.82
N PRO A 140 3.44 -5.96 0.66
CA PRO A 140 2.49 -6.09 1.76
C PRO A 140 2.45 -7.49 2.41
N GLU A 141 2.81 -8.55 1.68
CA GLU A 141 2.82 -9.93 2.20
C GLU A 141 3.73 -10.05 3.43
N VAL A 142 4.99 -9.62 3.32
CA VAL A 142 5.93 -9.68 4.45
C VAL A 142 5.69 -8.57 5.47
N LEU A 143 5.27 -7.39 5.02
CA LEU A 143 4.99 -6.27 5.90
C LEU A 143 3.91 -6.67 6.92
N SER A 144 2.79 -7.24 6.46
CA SER A 144 1.71 -7.69 7.35
C SER A 144 2.18 -8.70 8.39
N LYS A 145 2.94 -9.73 7.98
CA LYS A 145 3.53 -10.74 8.89
C LYS A 145 4.43 -10.14 9.97
N ILE A 146 5.21 -9.11 9.62
CA ILE A 146 6.06 -8.40 10.59
C ILE A 146 5.21 -7.55 11.53
N LEU A 147 4.23 -6.82 11.00
CA LEU A 147 3.33 -5.98 11.81
C LEU A 147 2.50 -6.80 12.80
N ASP A 148 2.13 -8.03 12.43
CA ASP A 148 1.42 -8.95 13.32
C ASP A 148 2.21 -9.30 14.59
N GLN A 149 3.54 -9.24 14.55
CA GLN A 149 4.41 -9.49 15.71
C GLN A 149 4.82 -8.22 16.45
N LEU A 150 4.85 -7.08 15.76
CA LEU A 150 5.22 -5.77 16.33
C LEU A 150 4.03 -5.03 16.95
N ARG A 151 3.05 -5.78 17.46
CA ARG A 151 1.90 -5.26 18.21
C ARG A 151 2.36 -4.50 19.47
N ASP A 152 1.42 -3.80 20.10
CA ASP A 152 1.62 -3.04 21.34
C ASP A 152 2.54 -1.82 21.21
N GLY A 153 2.53 -1.16 20.04
CA GLY A 153 3.22 0.11 19.83
C GLY A 153 4.72 0.00 19.57
N ARG A 154 5.22 -1.21 19.26
CA ARG A 154 6.64 -1.44 18.92
C ARG A 154 7.01 -1.06 17.49
N TYR A 155 6.02 -1.03 16.60
CA TYR A 155 6.17 -0.50 15.25
C TYR A 155 6.08 1.03 15.25
N ILE A 156 7.01 1.70 14.54
CA ILE A 156 7.00 3.16 14.37
C ILE A 156 6.63 3.54 12.93
N ALA A 157 7.36 3.00 11.96
CA ALA A 157 7.18 3.33 10.54
C ALA A 157 7.78 2.23 9.65
N HIS A 158 7.43 2.24 8.37
CA HIS A 158 8.16 1.48 7.35
C HIS A 158 8.46 2.35 6.14
N GLN A 159 9.47 1.93 5.39
CA GLN A 159 9.81 2.47 4.09
C GLN A 159 10.19 1.31 3.18
N LEU A 160 9.59 1.25 1.99
CA LEU A 160 10.14 0.48 0.89
C LEU A 160 11.04 1.43 0.08
N THR A 161 12.33 1.11 -0.05
CA THR A 161 13.25 1.92 -0.86
C THR A 161 12.95 1.74 -2.34
N ASP A 162 13.19 2.78 -3.13
CA ASP A 162 13.01 2.72 -4.58
C ASP A 162 14.29 2.29 -5.33
N GLY A 163 14.16 2.08 -6.64
CA GLY A 163 15.27 1.75 -7.54
C GLY A 163 15.41 0.25 -7.78
N ALA A 164 16.57 -0.17 -8.30
CA ALA A 164 16.81 -1.58 -8.66
C ALA A 164 16.91 -2.51 -7.44
N ASP A 165 17.40 -1.99 -6.31
CA ASP A 165 17.69 -2.76 -5.10
C ASP A 165 16.69 -2.39 -3.98
N MET A 166 15.41 -2.66 -4.21
CA MET A 166 14.36 -2.37 -3.22
C MET A 166 14.61 -3.14 -1.92
N THR A 167 14.43 -2.46 -0.79
CA THR A 167 14.55 -3.01 0.56
C THR A 167 13.40 -2.50 1.40
N LEU A 168 12.78 -3.38 2.18
CA LEU A 168 11.79 -2.99 3.19
C LEU A 168 12.51 -2.70 4.51
N VAL A 169 12.49 -1.44 4.94
CA VAL A 169 13.02 -1.00 6.23
C VAL A 169 11.85 -0.78 7.18
N ILE A 170 11.85 -1.48 8.31
CA ILE A 170 10.87 -1.34 9.38
C ILE A 170 11.54 -0.65 10.57
N THR A 171 11.14 0.58 10.85
CA THR A 171 11.58 1.33 12.02
C THR A 171 10.76 0.93 13.23
N THR A 172 11.45 0.57 14.31
CA THR A 172 10.85 0.04 15.54
C THR A 172 11.32 0.81 16.78
N THR A 173 10.70 0.53 17.92
CA THR A 173 11.14 1.04 19.23
C THR A 173 12.47 0.40 19.67
N PRO A 174 13.25 1.03 20.58
CA PRO A 174 14.57 0.54 21.00
C PRO A 174 14.56 -0.83 21.71
N ASP A 175 13.42 -1.30 22.19
CA ASP A 175 13.22 -2.61 22.82
C ASP A 175 13.14 -3.77 21.81
N VAL A 176 13.01 -3.47 20.52
CA VAL A 176 13.09 -4.47 19.45
C VAL A 176 14.55 -4.70 19.04
N VAL A 177 14.89 -5.95 18.73
CA VAL A 177 16.23 -6.35 18.26
C VAL A 177 16.37 -6.00 16.78
N ALA A 178 17.48 -5.34 16.43
CA ALA A 178 17.83 -5.09 15.04
C ALA A 178 18.07 -6.41 14.28
N ASP A 179 17.59 -6.50 13.05
CA ASP A 179 17.68 -7.72 12.26
C ASP A 179 17.72 -7.41 10.75
N LYS A 180 18.23 -8.36 9.97
CA LYS A 180 18.24 -8.30 8.51
C LYS A 180 18.06 -9.70 7.94
N PHE A 181 17.16 -9.83 6.97
CA PHE A 181 16.91 -11.11 6.30
C PHE A 181 16.34 -10.91 4.90
N ASP A 182 16.46 -11.94 4.07
CA ASP A 182 15.79 -12.03 2.77
C ASP A 182 14.42 -12.68 2.97
N TYR A 183 13.38 -12.04 2.45
CA TYR A 183 12.06 -12.63 2.36
C TYR A 183 11.81 -13.18 0.96
N VAL A 184 11.27 -14.40 0.85
CA VAL A 184 10.85 -14.99 -0.43
C VAL A 184 9.32 -15.00 -0.46
N PHE A 185 8.72 -14.27 -1.40
CA PHE A 185 7.25 -14.18 -1.51
C PHE A 185 6.63 -15.54 -1.81
N ALA A 186 5.54 -15.88 -1.13
CA ALA A 186 4.76 -17.09 -1.39
C ALA A 186 3.49 -16.81 -2.21
N ASP A 187 2.98 -15.57 -2.17
CA ASP A 187 1.84 -15.14 -2.96
C ASP A 187 2.13 -15.21 -4.47
N GLU A 188 1.11 -15.54 -5.27
CA GLU A 188 1.25 -15.76 -6.71
C GLU A 188 1.80 -14.54 -7.47
N PHE A 189 1.50 -13.32 -7.01
CA PHE A 189 1.90 -12.11 -7.72
C PHE A 189 3.43 -11.95 -7.80
N GLY A 190 4.14 -12.31 -6.72
CA GLY A 190 5.60 -12.18 -6.60
C GLY A 190 6.32 -13.49 -6.31
N ARG A 191 5.65 -14.65 -6.43
CA ARG A 191 6.10 -15.94 -5.91
C ARG A 191 7.56 -16.24 -6.25
N GLY A 192 8.38 -16.47 -5.23
CA GLY A 192 9.78 -16.83 -5.39
C GLY A 192 10.73 -15.64 -5.61
N LEU A 193 10.22 -14.42 -5.84
CA LEU A 193 11.04 -13.22 -5.83
C LEU A 193 11.47 -12.89 -4.40
N VAL A 194 12.57 -12.16 -4.28
CA VAL A 194 13.23 -11.89 -3.01
C VAL A 194 13.13 -10.41 -2.67
N LEU A 195 12.65 -10.09 -1.47
CA LEU A 195 12.68 -8.75 -0.88
C LEU A 195 13.59 -8.74 0.35
N PRO A 196 14.71 -8.00 0.32
CA PRO A 196 15.50 -7.71 1.51
C PRO A 196 14.67 -6.95 2.55
N VAL A 197 14.76 -7.36 3.81
CA VAL A 197 14.09 -6.72 4.96
C VAL A 197 15.12 -6.32 6.01
N ILE A 198 14.96 -5.12 6.57
CA ILE A 198 15.75 -4.59 7.68
C ILE A 198 14.81 -4.16 8.80
N ILE A 199 15.05 -4.67 10.00
CA ILE A 199 14.43 -4.19 11.23
C ILE A 199 15.41 -3.23 11.90
N GLN A 200 15.00 -1.97 12.02
CA GLN A 200 15.84 -0.88 12.50
C GLN A 200 15.22 -0.22 13.73
N PRO A 201 15.68 -0.59 14.95
CA PRO A 201 15.31 0.12 16.16
C PRO A 201 15.76 1.57 16.10
N LYS A 202 14.88 2.49 16.47
CA LYS A 202 15.20 3.91 16.60
C LYS A 202 16.09 4.11 17.83
N GLU A 203 17.17 4.87 17.67
CA GLU A 203 18.05 5.27 18.78
C GLU A 203 17.37 6.30 19.71
#